data_AF-A0A022RDK5-F1
#
_entry.id   AF-A0A022RDK5-F1
#
_cell.length_a   1.000
_cell.length_b   1.000
_cell.length_c   1.000
_cell.angle_alpha   90.00
_cell.angle_beta   90.00
_cell.angle_gamma   90.00
#
_symmetry.space_group_name_H-M   'P 1'
#
loop_
_entity.id
_entity.type
_entity.pdbx_description
1 polymer ?
#
loop_
_entity_poly.entity_id
_entity_poly.type
_entity_poly.pdbx_seq_one_letter_code
_entity_poly.pdbx_strand_id
1 'polypeptide(L)'
;IVTDIPGTTDASFGKEVVSYEMARPNIGIHRIVFVLYRQKKRNQGVVVWSPPPPPPPPGTGCRDGFSTRIFAEDNDLGLPVSALFFNCQRETASRRR
;
A
#
# COMPACT_ATOMS: atom_id res chain seq x y z
N ILE A 1 -0.03 -2.26 -3.47
CA ILE A 1 0.71 -3.31 -2.72
C ILE A 1 1.38 -4.20 -3.74
N VAL A 2 2.69 -4.38 -3.62
CA VAL A 2 3.50 -5.23 -4.48
C VAL A 2 4.16 -6.30 -3.61
N THR A 3 4.12 -7.55 -4.04
CA THR A 3 4.63 -8.72 -3.33
C THR A 3 5.71 -9.42 -4.15
N ASP A 4 6.40 -10.38 -3.55
CA ASP A 4 7.36 -11.27 -4.20
C ASP A 4 8.48 -10.54 -4.95
N ILE A 5 8.85 -9.35 -4.47
CA ILE A 5 9.97 -8.56 -5.00
C ILE A 5 11.27 -9.32 -4.72
N PRO A 6 12.04 -9.69 -5.76
CA PRO A 6 13.35 -10.32 -5.56
C PRO A 6 14.30 -9.43 -4.76
N GLY A 7 15.19 -10.04 -3.97
CA GLY A 7 16.22 -9.29 -3.26
C GLY A 7 17.09 -8.48 -4.23
N THR A 8 17.51 -7.29 -3.82
CA THR A 8 18.36 -6.35 -4.59
C THR A 8 17.74 -5.76 -5.88
N THR A 9 16.48 -6.06 -6.19
CA THR A 9 15.75 -5.42 -7.29
C THR A 9 14.80 -4.33 -6.77
N ASP A 10 14.01 -3.74 -7.66
CA ASP A 10 12.94 -2.79 -7.33
C ASP A 10 11.55 -3.42 -7.49
N ALA A 11 10.52 -2.64 -7.15
CA ALA A 11 9.13 -3.07 -7.14
C ALA A 11 8.59 -3.50 -8.53
N SER A 12 9.21 -3.10 -9.64
CA SER A 12 8.78 -3.51 -10.98
C SER A 12 8.95 -5.00 -11.26
N PHE A 13 9.83 -5.68 -10.50
CA PHE A 13 10.06 -7.14 -10.59
C PHE A 13 9.13 -7.95 -9.69
N GLY A 14 8.34 -7.29 -8.84
CA GLY A 14 7.36 -7.94 -7.97
C GLY A 14 6.03 -8.20 -8.67
N LYS A 15 5.13 -8.86 -7.94
CA LYS A 15 3.74 -9.06 -8.32
C LYS A 15 2.88 -7.95 -7.73
N GLU A 16 2.28 -7.13 -8.59
CA GLU A 16 1.30 -6.14 -8.15
C GLU A 16 -0.02 -6.83 -7.82
N VAL A 17 -0.45 -6.73 -6.55
CA VAL A 17 -1.72 -7.29 -6.07
C VAL A 17 -2.76 -6.22 -5.80
N VAL A 18 -2.33 -4.99 -5.55
CA VAL A 18 -3.19 -3.81 -5.46
C VAL A 18 -2.51 -2.69 -6.23
N SER A 19 -3.20 -2.15 -7.22
CA SER A 19 -2.65 -1.12 -8.09
C SER A 19 -2.24 0.14 -7.33
N TYR A 20 -1.16 0.79 -7.76
CA TYR A 20 -0.81 2.13 -7.25
C TYR A 20 -1.94 3.13 -7.53
N GLU A 21 -2.21 4.00 -6.56
CA GLU A 21 -3.17 5.09 -6.69
C GLU A 21 -2.50 6.41 -6.30
N MET A 22 -2.74 7.44 -7.11
CA MET A 22 -2.18 8.77 -6.88
C MET A 22 -2.77 9.40 -5.61
N ALA A 23 -1.90 9.93 -4.74
CA ALA A 23 -2.33 10.62 -3.53
C ALA A 23 -3.17 11.87 -3.86
N ARG A 24 -4.44 11.86 -3.44
CA ARG A 24 -5.40 12.97 -3.62
C ARG A 24 -6.03 13.36 -2.29
N PRO A 25 -5.27 13.94 -1.35
CA PRO A 25 -5.79 14.36 -0.05
C PRO A 25 -6.87 15.44 -0.21
N ASN A 26 -8.03 15.27 0.42
CA ASN A 26 -9.13 16.24 0.37
C ASN A 26 -9.00 17.36 1.43
N ILE A 27 -8.64 16.98 2.66
CA ILE A 27 -8.62 17.87 3.83
C ILE A 27 -7.31 17.67 4.60
N GLY A 28 -6.59 18.76 4.87
CA GLY A 28 -5.40 18.77 5.70
C GLY A 28 -4.15 18.17 5.03
N ILE A 29 -3.15 17.88 5.86
CA ILE A 29 -1.87 17.29 5.46
C ILE A 29 -1.91 15.80 5.77
N HIS A 30 -1.72 14.97 4.75
CA HIS A 30 -1.74 13.51 4.83
C HIS A 30 -0.32 12.95 4.77
N ARG A 31 -0.06 11.87 5.52
CA ARG A 31 1.18 11.10 5.43
C ARG A 31 0.98 9.92 4.51
N ILE A 32 1.75 9.86 3.42
CA ILE A 32 1.81 8.69 2.55
C ILE A 32 3.02 7.87 2.98
N VAL A 33 2.78 6.67 3.48
CA VAL A 33 3.79 5.80 4.09
C VAL A 33 4.06 4.61 3.17
N PHE A 34 5.33 4.38 2.86
CA PHE A 34 5.81 3.17 2.20
C PHE A 34 6.50 2.32 3.26
N VAL A 35 6.13 1.05 3.31
CA VAL A 35 6.67 0.08 4.25
C VAL A 35 7.13 -1.15 3.47
N LEU A 36 8.36 -1.58 3.71
CA LEU A 36 8.95 -2.77 3.14
C LEU A 36 9.05 -3.86 4.20
N TYR A 37 8.58 -5.05 3.87
CA TYR A 37 8.69 -6.25 4.69
C TYR A 37 9.50 -7.32 3.96
N ARG A 38 10.15 -8.20 4.72
CA ARG A 38 10.84 -9.37 4.16
C ARG A 38 9.92 -10.59 4.24
N GLN A 39 9.52 -11.11 3.08
CA GLN A 39 8.79 -12.38 3.02
C GLN A 39 9.69 -13.56 3.43
N LYS A 40 9.12 -14.54 4.15
CA LYS A 40 9.86 -15.73 4.61
C LYS A 40 10.07 -16.75 3.49
N LYS A 41 9.17 -16.78 2.50
CA LYS A 41 9.20 -17.71 1.36
C LYS A 41 8.82 -17.00 0.07
N ARG A 42 9.37 -17.49 -1.05
CA ARG A 42 8.97 -17.07 -2.40
C ARG A 42 7.57 -17.62 -2.71
N ASN A 43 6.71 -16.81 -3.33
CA ASN A 43 5.32 -17.17 -3.65
C ASN A 43 4.49 -17.50 -2.38
N GLN A 44 4.82 -16.87 -1.25
CA GLN A 44 3.97 -16.91 -0.07
C GLN A 44 2.66 -16.22 -0.46
N GLY A 45 1.62 -16.99 -0.75
CA GLY A 45 0.34 -16.45 -1.21
C GLY A 45 -0.13 -15.35 -0.25
N VAL A 46 -0.11 -14.12 -0.73
CA VAL A 46 -0.44 -12.96 0.12
C VAL A 46 -1.94 -12.79 0.15
N VAL A 47 -2.48 -12.84 1.36
CA VAL A 47 -3.88 -12.50 1.61
C VAL A 47 -3.96 -10.97 1.62
N VAL A 48 -4.44 -10.42 0.51
CA VAL A 48 -4.89 -9.03 0.48
C VAL A 48 -6.33 -9.02 0.96
N TRP A 49 -6.60 -8.24 2.00
CA TRP A 49 -7.94 -8.05 2.56
C TRP A 49 -8.95 -7.86 1.42
N SER A 50 -9.90 -8.78 1.33
CA SER A 50 -10.98 -8.74 0.34
C SER A 50 -12.24 -8.22 1.04
N PRO A 51 -12.96 -7.24 0.46
CA PRO A 51 -14.22 -6.77 1.03
C PRO A 51 -15.23 -7.92 1.12
N PRO A 52 -16.15 -7.90 2.10
CA PRO A 52 -17.19 -8.93 2.24
C PRO A 52 -18.05 -8.99 0.97
N PRO A 53 -18.56 -10.19 0.60
CA PRO A 53 -19.41 -10.35 -0.59
C PRO A 53 -20.74 -9.58 -0.47
N PRO A 54 -21.29 -9.08 -1.59
CA PRO A 54 -20.81 -9.24 -2.98
C PRO A 54 -19.56 -8.38 -3.27
N PRO A 55 -18.63 -8.87 -4.11
CA PRO A 55 -17.46 -8.08 -4.47
C PRO A 55 -17.92 -6.80 -5.17
N PRO A 56 -17.40 -5.62 -4.76
CA PRO A 56 -17.67 -4.37 -5.46
C PRO A 56 -17.19 -4.47 -6.91
N PRO A 57 -17.69 -3.61 -7.82
CA PRO A 57 -17.27 -3.59 -9.22
C PRO A 57 -15.74 -3.70 -9.37
N PRO A 58 -15.24 -4.35 -10.45
CA PRO A 58 -13.79 -4.41 -10.70
C PRO A 58 -13.20 -3.00 -10.69
N GLY A 59 -12.26 -2.74 -9.79
CA GLY A 59 -11.66 -1.42 -9.56
C GLY A 59 -12.14 -0.68 -8.31
N THR A 60 -13.20 -1.16 -7.64
CA THR A 60 -13.74 -0.57 -6.38
C THR A 60 -13.43 -1.44 -5.16
N GLY A 61 -12.20 -1.93 -5.00
CA GLY A 61 -11.80 -2.46 -3.70
C GLY A 61 -11.91 -1.36 -2.64
N CYS A 62 -12.55 -1.63 -1.50
CA CYS A 62 -12.55 -0.68 -0.38
C CYS A 62 -11.11 -0.59 0.15
N ARG A 63 -10.43 0.54 -0.09
CA ARG A 63 -9.05 0.81 0.37
C ARG A 63 -8.99 1.40 1.77
N ASP A 64 -10.14 1.84 2.28
CA ASP A 64 -10.26 2.42 3.61
C ASP A 64 -10.13 1.35 4.69
N GLY A 65 -9.62 1.76 5.86
CA GLY A 65 -9.43 0.85 7.00
C GLY A 65 -8.27 -0.13 6.87
N PHE A 66 -7.45 -0.04 5.81
CA PHE A 66 -6.26 -0.87 5.68
C PHE A 66 -5.27 -0.59 6.83
N SER A 67 -4.87 -1.66 7.53
CA SER A 67 -3.88 -1.63 8.60
C SER A 67 -2.63 -2.39 8.18
N THR A 68 -1.50 -1.69 8.10
CA THR A 68 -0.20 -2.30 7.77
C THR A 68 0.25 -3.32 8.81
N ARG A 69 -0.18 -3.18 10.08
CA ARG A 69 0.15 -4.10 11.17
C ARG A 69 -0.60 -5.41 11.05
N ILE A 70 -1.93 -5.34 10.89
CA ILE A 70 -2.79 -6.51 10.70
C ILE A 70 -2.35 -7.27 9.45
N PHE A 71 -2.08 -6.55 8.35
CA PHE A 71 -1.56 -7.16 7.13
C PHE A 71 -0.25 -7.93 7.33
N ALA A 72 0.67 -7.40 8.16
CA ALA A 72 1.93 -8.06 8.46
C ALA A 72 1.76 -9.30 9.35
N GLU A 73 0.80 -9.27 10.28
CA GLU A 73 0.44 -10.41 11.12
C GLU A 73 -0.21 -11.53 10.30
N ASP A 74 -1.23 -11.21 9.49
CA ASP A 74 -1.97 -12.16 8.65
C ASP A 74 -1.07 -12.88 7.63
N ASN A 75 0.00 -12.21 7.18
CA ASN A 75 0.94 -12.75 6.18
C ASN A 75 2.28 -13.19 6.79
N ASP A 76 2.40 -13.21 8.12
CA ASP A 76 3.61 -13.62 8.85
C ASP A 76 4.89 -12.92 8.36
N LEU A 77 4.79 -11.61 8.12
CA LEU A 77 5.86 -10.76 7.58
C LEU A 77 6.83 -10.25 8.66
N GLY A 78 6.43 -10.32 9.93
CA GLY A 78 7.21 -9.82 11.05
C GLY A 78 7.34 -8.29 11.06
N LEU A 79 8.50 -7.79 11.50
CA LEU A 79 8.79 -6.36 11.59
C LEU A 79 9.17 -5.77 10.22
N PRO A 80 8.84 -4.49 9.96
CA PRO A 80 9.25 -3.82 8.73
C PRO A 80 10.78 -3.70 8.67
N VAL A 81 11.36 -3.98 7.50
CA VAL A 81 12.81 -3.85 7.27
C VAL A 81 13.20 -2.43 6.86
N SER A 82 12.26 -1.68 6.27
CA SER A 82 12.44 -0.28 5.91
C SER A 82 11.09 0.42 5.85
N ALA A 83 11.06 1.71 6.17
CA ALA A 83 9.88 2.55 6.01
C ALA A 83 10.30 3.99 5.66
N LEU A 84 9.52 4.64 4.81
CA LEU A 84 9.66 6.06 4.49
C LEU A 84 8.28 6.67 4.32
N PHE A 85 8.17 7.97 4.53
CA PHE A 85 6.92 8.68 4.30
C PHE A 85 7.17 10.07 3.76
N PHE A 86 6.17 10.59 3.06
CA PHE A 86 6.11 12.02 2.73
C PHE A 86 4.77 12.59 3.15
N ASN A 87 4.75 13.90 3.36
CA ASN A 87 3.52 14.65 3.58
C ASN A 87 2.99 15.16 2.23
N CYS A 88 1.69 15.05 2.01
CA CYS A 88 1.01 15.67 0.88
C CYS A 88 -0.24 16.41 1.34
N GLN A 89 -0.62 17.43 0.59
CA GLN A 89 -1.85 18.19 0.82
C GLN A 89 -2.48 18.51 -0.54
N ARG A 90 -3.76 18.88 -0.53
CA ARG A 90 -4.45 19.31 -1.74
C ARG A 90 -3.71 20.49 -2.36
N GLU A 91 -3.51 20.46 -3.67
CA GLU A 91 -2.94 21.59 -4.39
C GLU A 91 -3.85 22.81 -4.19
N THR A 92 -3.29 23.88 -3.63
CA THR A 92 -3.99 25.15 -3.45
C THR A 92 -3.79 25.99 -4.70
N ALA A 93 -4.87 26.56 -5.25
CA ALA A 93 -4.77 27.48 -6.37
C ALA A 93 -3.72 28.58 -6.11
N SER A 94 -2.99 28.97 -7.15
CA SER A 94 -1.96 29.99 -7.07
C SER A 94 -2.56 31.30 -6.56
N ARG A 95 -2.20 31.68 -5.33
CA ARG A 95 -2.56 32.99 -4.80
C ARG A 95 -1.55 34.00 -5.38
N ARG A 96 -1.96 34.77 -6.39
CA ARG A 96 -1.17 35.92 -6.86
C ARG A 96 -0.89 36.82 -5.65
N ARG A 97 0.40 37.10 -5.42
CA ARG A 97 0.88 37.99 -4.35
C ARG A 97 0.83 39.43 -4.80
#